data_AF-A0A1D6QNE1-F1
#
_entry.id   AF-A0A1D6QNE1-F1
#
_cell.length_a   1.000
_cell.length_b   1.000
_cell.length_c   1.000
_cell.angle_alpha   90.00
_cell.angle_beta   90.00
_cell.angle_gamma   90.00
#
_symmetry.space_group_name_H-M   'P 1'
#
loop_
_entity.id
_entity.type
_entity.pdbx_description
1 polymer ?
#
loop_
_entity_poly.entity_id
_entity_poly.type
_entity_poly.pdbx_seq_one_letter_code
_entity_poly.pdbx_strand_id
1 'polypeptide(L)'
;MVISGESQRIRQRRGRIFALPEEPEVARVWLPRYNSPGLAMARAFGDFCLKDHGVISVPDVSYHHITEKDEFVVLATDGVWDVLSNDEVVNTVSRVTSRASAARFLVESAHRAWRTRFPTSKVDDCAAVCLFLNTNEASESSSSLANNLADAVQVSTAQCSKTIQPRCYSQKRF
;
A
#
# COMPACT_ATOMS: atom_id res chain seq x y z
N MET A 1 7.38 2.40 -15.20
CA MET A 1 8.84 2.53 -15.48
C MET A 1 9.56 1.33 -14.86
N VAL A 2 10.07 0.39 -15.67
CA VAL A 2 10.80 -0.77 -15.14
C VAL A 2 12.16 -0.30 -14.61
N ILE A 3 12.45 -0.58 -13.33
CA ILE A 3 13.74 -0.25 -12.69
C ILE A 3 14.88 -0.78 -13.56
N SER A 4 15.89 0.05 -13.86
CA SER A 4 16.95 -0.26 -14.82
C SER A 4 17.57 -1.65 -14.61
N GLY A 5 17.92 -1.98 -13.37
CA GLY A 5 18.48 -3.30 -13.00
C GLY A 5 17.53 -4.49 -13.23
N GLU A 6 16.23 -4.32 -12.99
CA GLU A 6 15.23 -5.37 -13.24
C GLU A 6 15.12 -5.65 -14.73
N SER A 7 15.01 -4.59 -15.54
CA SER A 7 14.89 -4.72 -16.99
C SER A 7 16.12 -5.36 -17.63
N GLN A 8 17.31 -4.99 -17.14
CA GLN A 8 18.58 -5.54 -17.61
C GLN A 8 18.67 -7.04 -17.32
N ARG A 9 18.35 -7.45 -16.09
CA ARG A 9 18.37 -8.86 -15.67
C ARG A 9 17.46 -9.72 -16.57
N ILE A 10 16.24 -9.25 -16.83
CA ILE A 10 15.28 -9.96 -17.67
C ILE A 10 15.81 -10.10 -19.10
N ARG A 11 16.30 -9.03 -19.70
CA ARG A 11 16.85 -9.05 -21.07
C ARG A 11 18.07 -9.96 -21.19
N GLN A 12 18.97 -9.95 -20.19
CA GLN A 12 20.13 -10.85 -20.15
C GLN A 12 19.73 -12.33 -20.11
N ARG A 13 18.60 -12.66 -19.48
CA ARG A 13 18.00 -14.01 -19.46
C ARG A 13 17.02 -14.27 -20.60
N ARG A 14 17.11 -13.48 -21.68
CA ARG A 14 16.29 -13.59 -22.90
C ARG A 14 14.79 -13.39 -22.67
N GLY A 15 14.37 -12.92 -21.50
CA GLY A 15 12.99 -12.49 -21.26
C GLY A 15 12.68 -11.24 -22.06
N ARG A 16 11.42 -11.11 -22.50
CA ARG A 16 10.95 -9.96 -23.27
C ARG A 16 10.17 -9.02 -22.36
N ILE A 17 10.31 -7.71 -22.58
CA ILE A 17 9.58 -6.67 -21.84
C ILE A 17 8.89 -5.76 -22.84
N PHE A 18 7.56 -5.71 -22.80
CA PHE A 18 6.75 -4.75 -23.55
C PHE A 18 5.35 -4.64 -22.93
N ALA A 19 4.68 -3.52 -23.20
CA ALA A 19 3.31 -3.26 -22.79
C ALA A 19 2.31 -3.74 -23.85
N LEU A 20 1.07 -4.02 -23.44
CA LEU A 20 -0.01 -4.27 -24.39
C LEU A 20 -0.48 -2.95 -25.02
N PRO A 21 -0.96 -2.96 -26.28
CA PRO A 21 -1.50 -1.75 -26.92
C PRO A 21 -2.62 -1.08 -26.12
N GLU A 22 -3.45 -1.87 -25.45
CA GLU A 22 -4.58 -1.41 -24.63
C GLU A 22 -4.12 -0.81 -23.27
N GLU A 23 -2.92 -1.17 -22.81
CA GLU A 23 -2.35 -0.76 -21.52
C GLU A 23 -0.88 -0.31 -21.68
N PRO A 24 -0.61 0.79 -22.41
CA PRO A 24 0.75 1.18 -22.80
C PRO A 24 1.65 1.54 -21.61
N GLU A 25 1.06 1.85 -20.46
CA GLU A 25 1.79 2.21 -19.24
C GLU A 25 2.26 0.98 -18.43
N VAL A 26 1.69 -0.21 -18.70
CA VAL A 26 1.95 -1.43 -17.94
C VAL A 26 2.95 -2.31 -18.69
N ALA A 27 4.22 -2.20 -18.32
CA ALA A 27 5.26 -3.07 -18.87
C ALA A 27 5.13 -4.49 -18.32
N ARG A 28 5.04 -5.48 -19.22
CA ARG A 28 4.87 -6.89 -18.86
C ARG A 28 6.09 -7.72 -19.27
N VAL A 29 6.34 -8.79 -18.53
CA VAL A 29 7.39 -9.79 -18.79
C VAL A 29 6.80 -10.98 -19.53
N TRP A 30 7.46 -11.35 -20.63
CA TRP A 30 6.99 -12.38 -21.55
C TRP A 30 8.07 -13.42 -21.82
N LEU A 31 7.65 -14.64 -22.14
CA LEU A 31 8.54 -15.70 -22.61
C LEU A 31 9.27 -15.29 -23.89
N PRO A 32 10.47 -15.84 -24.16
CA PRO A 32 11.25 -15.47 -25.34
C PRO A 32 10.51 -15.73 -26.66
N ARG A 33 9.79 -16.86 -26.76
CA ARG A 33 9.14 -17.32 -27.99
C ARG A 33 7.63 -17.13 -28.03
N TYR A 34 7.01 -16.81 -26.89
CA TYR A 34 5.57 -16.75 -26.75
C TYR A 34 5.16 -15.44 -26.08
N ASN A 35 4.05 -14.84 -26.53
CA ASN A 35 3.42 -13.72 -25.85
C ASN A 35 2.56 -14.25 -24.68
N SER A 36 3.21 -14.95 -23.75
CA SER A 36 2.61 -15.51 -22.53
C SER A 36 3.69 -15.62 -21.45
N PRO A 37 3.37 -15.52 -20.14
CA PRO A 37 2.05 -15.20 -19.59
C PRO A 37 1.72 -13.70 -19.59
N GLY A 38 2.72 -12.81 -19.68
CA GLY A 38 2.49 -11.35 -19.62
C GLY A 38 2.41 -10.82 -18.19
N LEU A 39 3.37 -11.20 -17.35
CA LEU A 39 3.42 -10.82 -15.93
C LEU A 39 3.76 -9.33 -15.77
N ALA A 40 2.94 -8.56 -15.06
CA ALA A 40 3.14 -7.12 -14.87
C ALA A 40 4.23 -6.75 -13.83
N MET A 41 4.89 -7.74 -13.23
CA MET A 41 5.92 -7.57 -12.21
C MET A 41 7.23 -8.24 -12.62
N ALA A 42 8.36 -7.69 -12.15
CA ALA A 42 9.68 -8.28 -12.35
C ALA A 42 10.09 -9.26 -11.24
N ARG A 43 9.37 -9.24 -10.11
CA ARG A 43 9.60 -10.10 -8.95
C ARG A 43 8.27 -10.66 -8.48
N ALA A 44 8.21 -11.97 -8.25
CA ALA A 44 7.01 -12.66 -7.80
C ALA A 44 7.37 -13.99 -7.14
N PHE A 45 6.52 -14.50 -6.27
CA PHE A 45 6.49 -15.93 -5.97
C PHE A 45 5.71 -16.66 -7.07
N GLY A 46 5.92 -17.96 -7.27
CA GLY A 46 5.26 -18.68 -8.37
C GLY A 46 5.86 -18.31 -9.73
N ASP A 47 5.05 -18.17 -10.79
CA ASP A 47 5.48 -17.83 -12.16
C ASP A 47 6.70 -18.61 -12.66
N PHE A 48 6.69 -19.94 -12.44
CA PHE A 48 7.84 -20.81 -12.67
C PHE A 48 8.39 -20.73 -14.09
N CYS A 49 7.52 -20.57 -15.10
CA CYS A 49 7.92 -20.45 -16.50
C CYS A 49 8.77 -19.20 -16.78
N LEU A 50 8.72 -18.16 -15.94
CA LEU A 50 9.48 -16.91 -16.11
C LEU A 50 10.75 -16.85 -15.25
N LYS A 51 11.01 -17.83 -14.37
CA LYS A 51 12.18 -17.82 -13.47
C LYS A 51 13.50 -17.89 -14.21
N ASP A 52 13.55 -18.71 -15.25
CA ASP A 52 14.71 -18.81 -16.13
C ASP A 52 14.85 -17.59 -17.07
N HIS A 53 13.88 -16.68 -17.04
CA HIS A 53 13.81 -15.48 -17.88
C HIS A 53 13.87 -14.17 -17.09
N GLY A 54 14.40 -14.23 -15.87
CA GLY A 54 14.80 -13.06 -15.09
C GLY A 54 13.77 -12.56 -14.09
N VAL A 55 12.59 -13.19 -14.00
CA VAL A 55 11.72 -13.02 -12.83
C VAL A 55 12.35 -13.72 -11.64
N ILE A 56 12.41 -13.04 -10.50
CA ILE A 56 13.01 -13.59 -9.27
C ILE A 56 12.01 -13.52 -8.11
N SER A 57 12.21 -14.32 -7.07
CA SER A 57 11.44 -14.26 -5.82
C SER A 57 12.19 -13.57 -4.69
N VAL A 58 13.39 -13.04 -4.97
CA VAL A 58 14.21 -12.36 -3.95
C VAL A 58 13.65 -10.96 -3.72
N PRO A 59 13.17 -10.64 -2.50
CA PRO A 59 12.62 -9.32 -2.20
C PRO A 59 13.72 -8.26 -2.15
N ASP A 60 13.29 -7.01 -2.17
CA ASP A 60 14.15 -5.91 -1.74
C ASP A 60 13.96 -5.69 -0.24
N VAL A 61 15.06 -5.61 0.52
CA VAL A 61 15.03 -5.57 1.99
C VAL A 61 15.60 -4.24 2.45
N SER A 62 14.82 -3.50 3.21
CA SER A 62 15.23 -2.25 3.85
C SER A 62 14.91 -2.30 5.35
N TYR A 63 15.72 -1.58 6.12
CA TYR A 63 15.55 -1.45 7.56
C TYR A 63 15.26 0.01 7.91
N HIS A 64 14.31 0.24 8.81
CA HIS A 64 14.00 1.55 9.36
C HIS A 64 13.98 1.47 10.88
N HIS A 65 14.69 2.37 11.54
CA HIS A 65 14.66 2.45 12.99
C HIS A 65 13.43 3.28 13.40
N ILE A 66 12.48 2.65 14.09
CA ILE A 66 11.24 3.30 14.53
C ILE A 66 11.57 4.37 15.56
N THR A 67 11.03 5.56 15.34
CA THR A 67 11.13 6.71 16.23
C THR A 67 9.75 7.17 16.68
N GLU A 68 9.68 8.04 17.68
CA GLU A 68 8.42 8.67 18.13
C GLU A 68 7.69 9.48 17.04
N LYS A 69 8.39 9.81 15.94
CA LYS A 69 7.82 10.50 14.78
C LYS A 69 7.07 9.57 13.83
N ASP A 70 7.23 8.25 13.99
CA ASP A 70 6.60 7.25 13.15
C ASP A 70 5.28 6.83 13.80
N GLU A 71 4.15 7.32 13.27
CA GLU A 71 2.84 7.09 13.90
C GLU A 71 2.22 5.74 13.48
N PHE A 72 2.36 5.38 12.21
CA PHE A 72 1.79 4.16 11.65
C PHE A 72 2.51 3.70 10.37
N VAL A 73 2.30 2.44 10.01
CA VAL A 73 2.72 1.82 8.75
C VAL A 73 1.48 1.36 7.99
N VAL A 74 1.42 1.67 6.70
CA VAL A 74 0.37 1.15 5.79
C VAL A 74 1.01 0.19 4.80
N LEU A 75 0.47 -1.03 4.75
CA LEU A 75 0.75 -2.00 3.70
C LEU A 75 -0.52 -2.15 2.87
N ALA A 76 -0.42 -2.05 1.54
CA ALA A 76 -1.57 -2.21 0.67
C ALA A 76 -1.18 -2.74 -0.71
N THR A 77 -2.16 -3.30 -1.44
CA THR A 77 -2.01 -3.74 -2.83
C THR A 77 -2.03 -2.57 -3.81
N ASP A 78 -1.63 -2.83 -5.06
CA ASP A 78 -1.73 -1.91 -6.19
C ASP A 78 -3.15 -1.34 -6.39
N GLY A 79 -4.19 -2.14 -6.14
CA GLY A 79 -5.57 -1.66 -6.12
C GLY A 79 -5.81 -0.42 -5.24
N VAL A 80 -5.00 -0.19 -4.19
CA VAL A 80 -5.03 1.06 -3.41
C VAL A 80 -4.08 2.11 -3.99
N TRP A 81 -2.82 1.73 -4.25
CA TRP A 81 -1.76 2.66 -4.64
C TRP A 81 -1.87 3.21 -6.06
N ASP A 82 -2.64 2.55 -6.94
CA ASP A 82 -2.89 3.00 -8.30
C ASP A 82 -3.86 4.19 -8.33
N VAL A 83 -4.66 4.36 -7.29
CA VAL A 83 -5.72 5.38 -7.24
C VAL A 83 -5.60 6.36 -6.09
N LEU A 84 -4.78 6.11 -5.07
CA LEU A 84 -4.53 7.01 -3.96
C LEU A 84 -3.04 7.38 -3.87
N SER A 85 -2.74 8.67 -3.73
CA SER A 85 -1.38 9.13 -3.43
C SER A 85 -1.02 8.86 -1.97
N ASN A 86 0.28 8.89 -1.64
CA ASN A 86 0.75 8.75 -0.26
C ASN A 86 0.09 9.76 0.68
N ASP A 87 -0.07 11.02 0.24
CA ASP A 87 -0.72 12.07 1.04
C ASP A 87 -2.21 11.77 1.26
N GLU A 88 -2.91 11.25 0.25
CA GLU A 88 -4.31 10.85 0.37
C GLU A 88 -4.49 9.69 1.34
N VAL A 89 -3.64 8.67 1.25
CA VAL A 89 -3.65 7.51 2.16
C VAL A 89 -3.42 7.97 3.59
N VAL A 90 -2.38 8.76 3.80
CA VAL A 90 -2.00 9.24 5.12
C VAL A 90 -3.07 10.15 5.72
N ASN A 91 -3.62 11.08 4.94
CA ASN A 91 -4.72 11.94 5.37
C ASN A 91 -6.00 11.15 5.69
N THR A 92 -6.23 10.03 5.00
CA THR A 92 -7.35 9.13 5.30
C THR A 92 -7.12 8.44 6.64
N VAL A 93 -5.94 7.84 6.84
CA VAL A 93 -5.61 7.09 8.06
C VAL A 93 -5.49 7.99 9.29
N SER A 94 -5.00 9.22 9.15
CA SER A 94 -4.87 10.15 10.28
C SER A 94 -6.19 10.77 10.76
N ARG A 95 -7.25 10.72 9.93
CA ARG A 95 -8.57 11.30 10.26
C ARG A 95 -9.54 10.31 10.88
N VAL A 96 -9.22 9.02 10.90
CA VAL A 96 -10.13 8.02 11.46
C VAL A 96 -10.21 8.16 12.97
N THR A 97 -11.43 8.07 13.50
CA THR A 97 -11.68 8.11 14.95
C THR A 97 -11.34 6.80 15.65
N SER A 98 -11.32 5.69 14.90
CA SER A 98 -10.99 4.36 15.41
C SER A 98 -9.89 3.72 14.57
N ARG A 99 -8.82 3.29 15.21
CA ARG A 99 -7.71 2.55 14.57
C ARG A 99 -8.21 1.29 13.86
N ALA A 100 -9.21 0.61 14.42
CA ALA A 100 -9.79 -0.60 13.86
C ALA A 100 -10.53 -0.37 12.54
N SER A 101 -11.00 0.85 12.27
CA SER A 101 -11.68 1.19 11.01
C SER A 101 -10.76 1.77 9.93
N ALA A 102 -9.49 2.03 10.26
CA ALA A 102 -8.53 2.68 9.36
C ALA A 102 -8.40 1.97 7.99
N ALA A 103 -8.11 0.67 8.01
CA ALA A 103 -7.94 -0.13 6.80
C ALA A 103 -9.23 -0.18 5.96
N ARG A 104 -10.39 -0.28 6.63
CA ARG A 104 -11.70 -0.27 5.97
C ARG A 104 -11.94 1.07 5.24
N PHE A 105 -11.76 2.20 5.93
CA PHE A 105 -11.95 3.53 5.34
C PHE A 105 -10.98 3.80 4.19
N LEU A 106 -9.76 3.26 4.29
CA LEU A 106 -8.77 3.36 3.22
C LEU A 106 -9.22 2.60 1.96
N VAL A 107 -9.67 1.35 2.11
CA VAL A 107 -10.20 0.53 1.02
C VAL A 107 -11.46 1.17 0.41
N GLU A 108 -12.40 1.65 1.23
CA GLU A 108 -13.60 2.35 0.74
C GLU A 108 -13.25 3.64 -0.04
N SER A 109 -12.20 4.35 0.38
CA SER A 109 -11.71 5.52 -0.33
C SER A 109 -11.06 5.17 -1.67
N ALA A 110 -10.31 4.06 -1.73
CA ALA A 110 -9.77 3.53 -2.99
C ALA A 110 -10.90 3.12 -3.96
N HIS A 111 -11.91 2.38 -3.50
CA HIS A 111 -13.08 2.04 -4.32
C HIS A 111 -13.82 3.27 -4.85
N ARG A 112 -13.89 4.36 -4.07
CA ARG A 112 -14.47 5.63 -4.54
C ARG A 112 -13.58 6.27 -5.59
N ALA A 113 -12.27 6.29 -5.39
CA ALA A 113 -11.31 6.85 -6.34
C ALA A 113 -11.29 6.09 -7.68
N TRP A 114 -11.36 4.75 -7.67
CA TRP A 114 -11.52 3.95 -8.89
C TRP A 114 -12.75 4.38 -9.69
N ARG A 115 -13.92 4.47 -9.04
CA ARG A 115 -15.18 4.84 -9.71
C ARG A 115 -15.16 6.26 -10.29
N THR A 116 -14.43 7.19 -9.67
CA THR A 116 -14.39 8.58 -10.14
C THR A 116 -13.30 8.85 -11.16
N ARG A 117 -12.12 8.25 -11.00
CA ARG A 117 -10.95 8.48 -11.88
C ARG A 117 -10.96 7.55 -13.10
N PHE A 118 -11.48 6.34 -12.94
CA PHE A 118 -11.51 5.31 -13.99
C PHE A 118 -12.92 4.71 -14.13
N PRO A 119 -13.94 5.52 -14.50
CA PRO A 119 -15.35 5.12 -14.46
C PRO A 119 -15.71 3.95 -15.39
N THR A 120 -14.91 3.72 -16.43
CA THR A 120 -15.09 2.64 -17.41
C THR A 120 -14.26 1.39 -17.09
N SER A 121 -13.38 1.47 -16.09
CA SER A 121 -12.50 0.36 -15.71
C SER A 121 -13.14 -0.48 -14.60
N LYS A 122 -12.82 -1.76 -14.58
CA LYS A 122 -13.17 -2.63 -13.45
C LYS A 122 -12.35 -2.20 -12.23
N VAL A 123 -13.00 -2.12 -11.08
CA VAL A 123 -12.29 -1.87 -9.82
C VAL A 123 -11.45 -3.08 -9.47
N ASP A 124 -10.18 -2.85 -9.12
CA ASP A 124 -9.25 -3.90 -8.73
C ASP A 124 -9.48 -4.37 -7.28
N ASP A 125 -8.88 -5.51 -6.93
CA ASP A 125 -8.92 -6.05 -5.58
C ASP A 125 -8.08 -5.18 -4.63
N CYS A 126 -8.77 -4.51 -3.72
CA CYS A 126 -8.17 -3.58 -2.77
C CYS A 126 -7.97 -4.25 -1.41
N ALA A 127 -6.72 -4.42 -0.96
CA ALA A 127 -6.39 -4.88 0.37
C ALA A 127 -5.44 -3.90 1.08
N ALA A 128 -5.65 -3.67 2.37
CA ALA A 128 -4.81 -2.80 3.18
C ALA A 128 -4.70 -3.29 4.64
N VAL A 129 -3.54 -3.01 5.24
CA VAL A 129 -3.24 -3.20 6.67
C VAL A 129 -2.69 -1.89 7.20
N CYS A 130 -3.28 -1.36 8.27
CA CYS A 130 -2.81 -0.17 8.98
C CYS A 130 -2.30 -0.58 10.36
N LEU A 131 -0.99 -0.50 10.59
CA LEU A 131 -0.34 -0.80 11.86
C LEU A 131 0.01 0.52 12.57
N PHE A 132 -0.57 0.77 13.73
CA PHE A 132 -0.24 1.93 14.56
C PHE A 132 0.89 1.59 15.53
N LEU A 133 1.93 2.42 15.57
CA LEU A 133 3.16 2.14 16.32
C LEU A 133 3.13 2.69 17.76
N ASN A 134 2.33 3.72 18.00
CA ASN A 134 2.16 4.29 19.33
C ASN A 134 1.18 3.44 20.17
N THR A 135 1.73 2.62 21.07
CA THR A 135 0.97 1.71 21.95
C THR A 135 0.72 2.24 23.36
N ASN A 136 1.15 3.47 23.70
CA ASN A 136 0.97 4.04 25.05
C ASN A 136 -0.50 4.20 25.47
N GLU A 137 -1.46 4.02 24.56
CA GLU A 137 -2.90 4.02 24.86
C GLU A 137 -3.50 2.61 25.01
N ALA A 138 -2.76 1.55 24.65
CA ALA A 138 -3.22 0.17 24.87
C ALA A 138 -3.17 -0.23 26.36
N SER A 139 -2.33 0.44 27.16
CA SER A 139 -2.22 0.23 28.60
C SER A 139 -3.37 0.84 29.42
N GLU A 140 -4.14 1.79 28.88
CA GLU A 140 -5.27 2.43 29.62
C GLU A 140 -6.63 1.80 29.33
N SER A 141 -6.76 1.00 28.24
CA SER A 141 -8.02 0.36 27.86
C SER A 141 -8.29 -0.98 28.57
N SER A 142 -7.30 -1.58 29.23
CA SER A 142 -7.48 -2.82 30.01
C SER A 142 -7.99 -2.57 31.44
N SER A 143 -7.87 -1.35 31.98
CA SER A 143 -8.31 -0.99 33.34
C SER A 143 -9.63 -0.22 33.39
N SER A 144 -10.17 0.24 32.24
CA SER A 144 -11.33 1.15 32.18
C SER A 144 -12.68 0.46 31.96
N LEU A 145 -12.70 -0.85 31.63
CA LEU A 145 -13.95 -1.63 31.53
C LEU A 145 -14.55 -2.01 32.90
N ALA A 146 -13.82 -1.83 34.00
CA ALA A 146 -14.31 -2.15 35.34
C ALA A 146 -15.05 -0.99 36.04
N ASN A 147 -14.93 0.25 35.58
CA ASN A 147 -15.16 1.41 36.44
C ASN A 147 -16.04 2.55 35.91
N ASN A 148 -16.93 2.38 34.93
CA ASN A 148 -17.84 3.49 34.56
C ASN A 148 -19.27 3.02 34.23
N LEU A 149 -20.01 2.62 35.27
CA LEU A 149 -21.44 2.95 35.43
C LEU A 149 -21.52 4.13 36.41
N ALA A 150 -21.14 5.33 35.99
CA ALA A 150 -21.56 6.59 36.59
C ALA A 150 -21.04 7.76 35.77
N ASP A 151 -21.88 8.78 35.64
CA ASP A 151 -21.56 10.16 35.30
C ASP A 151 -21.37 10.52 33.82
N ALA A 152 -22.52 10.89 33.26
CA ALA A 152 -22.66 11.75 32.10
C ALA A 152 -22.34 13.22 32.44
N VAL A 153 -21.90 13.95 31.39
CA VAL A 153 -21.91 15.42 31.22
C VAL A 153 -20.70 16.20 31.77
N GLN A 154 -19.77 16.61 30.88
CA GLN A 154 -19.59 18.01 30.44
C GLN A 154 -18.49 18.16 29.36
N VAL A 155 -18.73 19.14 28.48
CA VAL A 155 -17.90 19.59 27.35
C VAL A 155 -16.66 20.33 27.85
N SER A 156 -15.49 20.11 27.23
CA SER A 156 -14.47 21.16 27.12
C SER A 156 -13.49 20.88 25.98
N THR A 157 -13.28 21.95 25.21
CA THR A 157 -12.34 22.16 24.11
C THR A 157 -10.88 22.11 24.54
N ALA A 158 -10.04 21.37 23.81
CA ALA A 158 -8.63 21.73 23.63
C ALA A 158 -8.08 21.08 22.36
N GLN A 159 -7.81 21.94 21.38
CA GLN A 159 -7.16 21.61 20.12
C GLN A 159 -5.65 21.72 20.32
N CYS A 160 -4.89 20.69 19.96
CA CYS A 160 -3.48 20.86 19.61
C CYS A 160 -3.23 20.22 18.25
N SER A 161 -3.57 20.99 17.21
CA SER A 161 -3.05 20.75 15.87
C SER A 161 -1.53 20.93 15.91
N LYS A 162 -0.80 19.83 16.06
CA LYS A 162 0.55 19.77 15.51
C LYS A 162 0.39 19.34 14.07
N THR A 163 0.55 20.27 13.14
CA THR A 163 0.75 19.98 11.72
C THR A 163 2.07 19.25 11.59
N ILE A 164 2.08 17.96 11.91
CA ILE A 164 3.16 17.06 11.52
C ILE A 164 2.87 16.78 10.05
N GLN A 165 3.70 17.31 9.15
CA GLN A 165 3.67 16.83 7.77
C GLN A 165 4.14 15.37 7.81
N PRO A 166 3.24 14.43 7.51
CA PRO A 166 3.58 13.04 7.62
C PRO A 166 4.56 12.71 6.48
N ARG A 167 5.73 12.20 6.85
CA ARG A 167 6.75 11.79 5.87
C ARG A 167 6.49 10.35 5.47
N CYS A 168 6.14 10.14 4.19
CA CYS A 168 6.10 8.80 3.61
C CYS A 168 7.55 8.33 3.36
N TYR A 169 8.01 7.39 4.18
CA TYR A 169 9.29 6.73 3.96
C TYR A 169 9.09 5.56 3.00
N SER A 170 9.24 5.84 1.71
CA SER A 170 9.29 4.88 0.59
C SER A 170 7.94 4.26 0.18
N GLN A 171 7.45 4.70 -0.97
CA GLN A 171 6.52 3.93 -1.78
C GLN A 171 7.35 3.10 -2.77
N LYS A 172 7.31 1.76 -2.63
CA LYS A 172 7.82 0.85 -3.66
C LYS A 172 6.64 0.22 -4.38
N ARG A 173 6.41 0.68 -5.61
CA ARG A 173 5.49 0.03 -6.55
C ARG A 173 6.20 -1.23 -7.06
N PHE A 174 5.67 -2.41 -6.76
CA PHE A 174 6.22 -3.69 -7.19
C PHE A 174 5.61 -4.14 -8.51
#